data_AF-A0A2V5JD69-F1
#
_entry.id   AF-A0A2V5JD69-F1
#
_cell.length_a   1.000
_cell.length_b   1.000
_cell.length_c   1.000
_cell.angle_alpha   90.00
_cell.angle_beta   90.00
_cell.angle_gamma   90.00
#
_symmetry.space_group_name_H-M   'P 1'
#
loop_
_entity.id
_entity.type
_entity.pdbx_description
1 polymer ?
#
loop_
_entity_poly.entity_id
_entity_poly.type
_entity_poly.pdbx_seq_one_letter_code
_entity_poly.pdbx_strand_id
1 'polypeptide(L)'
;IGGILGVVAICCKQELLLVVVGGVFVIEAVSVILQVLSFKLTGKRFFVMSPLHHHFELMGWKESTVIVRFWILSIIFALFGLATLKLR
;
A
#
# COMPACT_ATOMS: atom_id res chain seq x y z
N ILE A 1 12.75 7.99 3.19
CA ILE A 1 12.39 7.58 1.81
C ILE A 1 11.02 8.15 1.41
N GLY A 2 9.93 7.81 2.11
CA GLY A 2 8.58 8.30 1.78
C GLY A 2 8.45 9.83 1.64
N GLY A 3 9.04 10.61 2.57
CA GLY A 3 9.02 12.07 2.49
C GLY A 3 9.70 12.63 1.22
N ILE A 4 10.81 12.02 0.77
CA ILE A 4 11.50 12.43 -0.45
C ILE A 4 10.62 12.12 -1.68
N LEU A 5 10.00 10.94 -1.73
CA LEU A 5 9.08 10.57 -2.80
C LEU A 5 7.87 11.52 -2.88
N GLY A 6 7.34 11.93 -1.72
CA GLY A 6 6.27 12.92 -1.60
C GLY A 6 6.68 14.29 -2.16
N VAL A 7 7.86 14.79 -1.78
CA VAL A 7 8.39 16.06 -2.31
C VAL A 7 8.57 15.99 -3.83
N VAL A 8 9.16 14.91 -4.34
CA VAL A 8 9.33 14.72 -5.80
C VAL A 8 7.98 14.74 -6.52
N ALA A 9 6.98 14.05 -5.99
CA ALA A 9 5.64 14.03 -6.59
C ALA A 9 5.00 15.42 -6.63
N ILE A 10 5.16 16.22 -5.57
CA ILE A 10 4.67 17.62 -5.54
C ILE A 10 5.44 18.48 -6.55
N CYS A 11 6.78 18.40 -6.57
CA CYS A 11 7.61 19.16 -7.51
C CYS A 11 7.27 18.85 -8.97
N CYS A 12 6.93 17.60 -9.27
CA CYS A 12 6.51 17.16 -10.60
C CYS A 12 5.02 17.40 -10.91
N LYS A 13 4.21 17.84 -9.94
CA LYS A 13 2.73 17.94 -10.03
C LYS A 13 2.07 16.60 -10.41
N GLN A 14 2.59 15.53 -9.81
CA GLN A 14 2.20 14.13 -10.05
C GLN A 14 1.80 13.45 -8.73
N GLU A 15 1.06 14.16 -7.89
CA GLU A 15 0.65 13.72 -6.55
C GLU A 15 -0.27 12.50 -6.62
N LEU A 16 -1.25 12.52 -7.52
CA LEU A 16 -2.17 11.39 -7.71
C LEU A 16 -1.45 10.16 -8.28
N LEU A 17 -0.44 10.37 -9.12
CA LEU A 17 0.35 9.29 -9.67
C LEU A 17 1.19 8.60 -8.58
N LEU A 18 1.68 9.35 -7.59
CA LEU A 18 2.37 8.76 -6.42
C LEU A 18 1.45 7.82 -5.64
N VAL A 19 0.16 8.15 -5.48
CA VAL A 19 -0.81 7.27 -4.82
C VAL A 19 -0.98 5.96 -5.58
N VAL A 20 -0.99 6.01 -6.91
CA VAL A 20 -1.12 4.83 -7.76
C VAL A 20 0.15 3.98 -7.74
N VAL A 21 1.31 4.58 -8.02
CA VAL A 21 2.60 3.88 -8.07
C VAL A 21 2.99 3.34 -6.69
N GLY A 22 2.73 4.11 -5.64
CA GLY A 22 2.91 3.72 -4.25
C GLY A 22 1.77 2.85 -3.69
N GLY A 23 0.94 2.25 -4.55
CA GLY A 23 -0.31 1.58 -4.16
C GLY A 23 -0.16 0.57 -3.02
N VAL A 24 0.94 -0.21 -2.97
CA VAL A 24 1.20 -1.13 -1.84
C VAL A 24 1.36 -0.37 -0.51
N PHE A 25 2.10 0.73 -0.49
CA PHE A 25 2.25 1.57 0.70
C PHE A 25 0.91 2.19 1.14
N VAL A 26 0.08 2.59 0.17
CA VAL A 26 -1.25 3.14 0.44
C VAL A 26 -2.16 2.07 1.05
N ILE A 27 -2.18 0.86 0.49
CA ILE A 27 -2.97 -0.27 1.01
C ILE A 27 -2.53 -0.63 2.44
N GLU A 28 -1.23 -0.68 2.70
CA GLU A 28 -0.68 -0.92 4.04
C GLU A 28 -1.16 0.14 5.04
N ALA A 29 -1.06 1.43 4.69
CA ALA A 29 -1.55 2.50 5.54
C ALA A 29 -3.07 2.45 5.76
N VAL A 30 -3.84 2.20 4.69
CA VAL A 30 -5.31 2.07 4.76
C VAL A 30 -5.70 0.89 5.63
N SER A 31 -4.98 -0.23 5.58
CA SER A 31 -5.27 -1.40 6.43
C SER A 31 -5.18 -1.06 7.92
N VAL A 32 -4.17 -0.27 8.32
CA VAL A 32 -4.02 0.20 9.71
C VAL A 32 -5.14 1.17 10.08
N ILE A 33 -5.47 2.12 9.20
CA ILE A 33 -6.57 3.08 9.43
C ILE A 33 -7.89 2.34 9.65
N LEU A 34 -8.23 1.39 8.76
CA LEU A 34 -9.45 0.60 8.86
C LEU A 34 -9.47 -0.27 10.12
N GLN A 35 -8.35 -0.89 10.47
CA GLN A 35 -8.23 -1.71 11.68
C GLN A 35 -8.46 -0.88 12.94
N VAL A 36 -7.83 0.30 13.04
CA VAL A 36 -7.99 1.19 14.20
C VAL A 36 -9.42 1.74 14.27
N LEU A 37 -10.01 2.14 13.15
CA LEU A 37 -11.41 2.59 13.07
C LEU A 37 -12.37 1.48 13.51
N SER A 38 -12.21 0.27 12.98
CA SER A 38 -13.05 -0.88 13.30
C SER A 38 -12.97 -1.21 14.80
N PHE A 39 -11.76 -1.24 15.36
CA PHE A 39 -11.57 -1.54 16.78
C PHE A 39 -12.14 -0.46 17.69
N LYS A 40 -12.02 0.83 17.33
CA LYS A 40 -12.60 1.94 18.09
C LYS A 40 -14.14 1.97 18.03
N LEU A 41 -14.73 1.65 16.88
CA LEU A 41 -16.18 1.75 16.68
C LEU A 41 -16.94 0.50 17.12
N THR A 42 -16.36 -0.69 16.91
CA THR A 42 -17.06 -1.97 17.09
C THR A 42 -16.40 -2.90 18.11
N GLY A 43 -15.18 -2.58 18.55
CA GLY A 43 -14.36 -3.46 19.39
C GLY A 43 -13.83 -4.71 18.66
N LYS A 44 -14.16 -4.89 17.38
CA LYS A 44 -13.75 -6.04 16.56
C LYS A 44 -12.59 -5.66 15.67
N ARG A 45 -11.77 -6.67 15.34
CA ARG A 45 -10.66 -6.56 14.40
C ARG A 45 -11.14 -7.00 13.02
N PHE A 46 -10.79 -6.24 11.97
CA PHE A 46 -11.13 -6.60 10.58
C PHE A 46 -10.08 -7.56 10.01
N PHE A 47 -8.80 -7.22 10.19
CA PHE A 47 -7.67 -8.10 9.90
C PHE A 47 -7.20 -8.82 11.16
N VAL A 48 -6.58 -10.00 11.02
CA VAL A 48 -5.98 -10.72 12.16
C VAL A 48 -4.95 -9.84 12.87
N MET A 49 -4.12 -9.13 12.08
CA MET A 49 -3.19 -8.10 12.51
C MET A 49 -3.07 -7.06 11.39
N SER A 50 -2.74 -5.82 11.74
CA SER A 50 -2.37 -4.79 10.76
C SER A 50 -0.97 -4.27 11.11
N PRO A 51 -0.13 -3.96 10.11
CA PRO A 51 -0.43 -3.83 8.68
C PRO A 51 -0.67 -5.15 7.91
N LEU A 52 -1.01 -5.07 6.62
CA LEU A 52 -1.50 -6.20 5.82
C LEU A 52 -0.45 -7.32 5.68
N HIS A 53 0.84 -7.02 5.62
CA HIS A 53 1.88 -8.06 5.55
C HIS A 53 1.86 -9.01 6.76
N HIS A 54 1.70 -8.49 7.99
CA HIS A 54 1.54 -9.33 9.19
C HIS A 54 0.25 -10.14 9.19
N HIS A 55 -0.81 -9.62 8.56
CA HIS A 55 -2.02 -10.42 8.37
C HIS A 55 -1.71 -11.69 7.57
N PHE A 56 -0.94 -11.61 6.49
CA PHE A 56 -0.56 -12.76 5.68
C PHE A 56 0.40 -13.71 6.40
N GLU A 57 1.36 -13.18 7.16
CA GLU A 57 2.27 -14.00 7.97
C GLU A 57 1.50 -14.86 9.00
N LEU A 58 0.54 -14.25 9.71
CA LEU A 58 -0.30 -14.97 10.67
C LEU A 58 -1.29 -15.94 10.01
N MET A 59 -1.59 -15.77 8.72
CA MET A 59 -2.32 -16.76 7.93
C MET A 59 -1.41 -17.90 7.42
N GLY A 60 -0.15 -17.95 7.83
CA GLY A 60 0.78 -19.04 7.54
C GLY A 60 1.68 -18.82 6.34
N TRP A 61 1.72 -17.61 5.77
CA TRP A 61 2.65 -17.32 4.68
C TRP A 61 4.05 -17.08 5.24
N LYS A 62 5.07 -17.60 4.54
CA LYS A 62 6.46 -17.24 4.82
C LYS A 62 6.68 -15.77 4.49
N GLU A 63 7.46 -15.08 5.31
CA GLU A 63 7.82 -13.67 5.10
C GLU A 63 8.35 -13.41 3.68
N SER A 64 9.25 -14.27 3.19
CA SER A 64 9.78 -14.18 1.82
C SER A 64 8.70 -14.26 0.74
N THR A 65 7.68 -15.09 0.94
CA THR A 65 6.53 -15.19 0.02
C THR A 65 5.71 -13.90 0.02
N VAL A 66 5.51 -13.28 1.19
CA VAL A 66 4.79 -12.00 1.30
C VAL A 66 5.56 -10.91 0.59
N ILE A 67 6.88 -10.79 0.86
CA ILE A 67 7.77 -9.80 0.24
C ILE A 67 7.73 -9.91 -1.29
N VAL A 68 7.92 -11.12 -1.83
CA VAL A 68 7.94 -11.33 -3.30
C VAL A 68 6.58 -10.98 -3.93
N ARG A 69 5.46 -11.35 -3.29
CA ARG A 69 4.13 -11.01 -3.81
C ARG A 69 3.86 -9.51 -3.74
N PHE A 70 4.32 -8.82 -2.70
CA PHE A 70 4.20 -7.37 -2.59
C PHE A 70 5.08 -6.65 -3.62
N TRP A 71 6.25 -7.20 -3.97
CA TRP A 71 7.05 -6.68 -5.09
C TRP A 71 6.34 -6.84 -6.43
N ILE A 72 5.74 -8.01 -6.70
CA ILE A 72 4.95 -8.23 -7.91
C ILE A 72 3.81 -7.21 -7.99
N LEU A 73 3.06 -6.99 -6.90
CA LEU A 73 2.02 -5.97 -6.84
C LEU A 73 2.57 -4.56 -7.05
N SER A 74 3.73 -4.23 -6.47
CA SER A 74 4.39 -2.93 -6.65
C SER A 74 4.77 -2.68 -8.11
N ILE A 75 5.26 -3.70 -8.81
CA ILE A 75 5.57 -3.63 -10.25
C ILE A 75 4.30 -3.40 -11.06
N ILE A 76 3.20 -4.11 -10.74
CA ILE A 76 1.90 -3.92 -11.40
C ILE A 76 1.40 -2.48 -11.22
N PHE A 77 1.44 -1.95 -10.00
CA PHE A 77 1.07 -0.56 -9.71
C PHE A 77 1.96 0.45 -10.44
N ALA A 78 3.27 0.20 -10.51
CA ALA A 78 4.19 1.05 -11.25
C ALA A 78 3.86 1.06 -12.76
N LEU A 79 3.62 -0.11 -13.37
CA LEU A 79 3.22 -0.20 -14.78
C LEU A 79 1.88 0.49 -15.04
N PHE A 80 0.91 0.33 -14.13
CA PHE A 80 -0.37 1.00 -14.23
C PHE A 80 -0.24 2.54 -14.13
N GLY A 81 0.59 3.04 -13.21
CA GLY A 81 0.91 4.46 -13.11
C GLY A 81 1.66 5.01 -14.33
N LEU A 82 2.50 4.21 -14.98
CA LEU A 82 3.15 4.60 -16.24
C LEU A 82 2.15 4.64 -17.41
N ALA A 83 1.18 3.72 -17.45
CA ALA A 83 0.16 3.70 -18.48
C ALA A 83 -0.74 4.94 -18.42
N THR A 84 -1.07 5.45 -17.22
CA THR A 84 -1.88 6.66 -17.07
C THR A 84 -1.19 7.94 -17.53
N LEU A 85 0.15 8.00 -17.56
CA LEU A 85 0.89 9.14 -18.11
C LEU A 85 0.68 9.35 -19.61
N LYS A 86 0.43 8.27 -20.37
CA LYS A 86 0.17 8.35 -21.82
C LYS A 86 -1.25 8.79 -22.17
N LEU A 87 -2.17 8.79 -21.20
CA LEU A 87 -3.57 9.15 -21.40
C LEU A 87 -3.83 10.67 -21.20
N ARG A 88 -2.75 11.46 -21.15
CA ARG A 88 -2.79 12.92 -20.94
C ARG A 88 -2.16 13.66 -22.11
#